data_AF-A0A9E3B2A4-F1
#
_entry.id   AF-A0A9E3B2A4-F1
#
_cell.length_a   1.000
_cell.length_b   1.000
_cell.length_c   1.000
_cell.angle_alpha   90.00
_cell.angle_beta   90.00
_cell.angle_gamma   90.00
#
_symmetry.space_group_name_H-M   'P 1'
#
loop_
_entity.id
_entity.type
_entity.pdbx_description
1 polymer ?
#
loop_
_entity_poly.entity_id
_entity_poly.type
_entity_poly.pdbx_seq_one_letter_code
_entity_poly.pdbx_strand_id
1 'polypeptide(L)'
;MLNIANAFTVTDDIYDDEQIWNDLFTWLLAVVEKWVSYADVSCWRGQQKEVSEDITQEALLRTFRYTQRASRGEVQPVVSLKSLSKVIAQNYFRDRRRKDQYLVRPFQNDDSDQLPFTTCDMVDPAQIALDHLIFCTAIVMAARAVARFPRQQRAALLMDLANMSDFDAPPTLLEQSLSTEGIRLHDYKCPLPAEPALRGRYAAHLCIAYKRLRKKVQV
;
A
#
# COMPACT_ATOMS: atom_id res chain seq x y z
N MET A 1 -31.88 42.39 -11.06
CA MET A 1 -32.28 40.96 -11.09
C MET A 1 -31.01 40.14 -11.00
N LEU A 2 -30.77 39.50 -9.85
CA LEU A 2 -29.54 38.75 -9.57
C LEU A 2 -29.63 37.34 -10.13
N ASN A 3 -28.51 36.88 -10.67
CA ASN A 3 -28.36 35.72 -11.55
C ASN A 3 -28.33 34.41 -10.73
N ILE A 4 -29.47 33.72 -10.62
CA ILE A 4 -29.65 32.48 -9.83
C ILE A 4 -28.94 31.27 -10.48
N ALA A 5 -28.49 31.38 -11.74
CA ALA A 5 -27.83 30.30 -12.46
C ALA A 5 -26.38 29.99 -11.99
N ASN A 6 -25.70 30.94 -11.33
CA ASN A 6 -24.31 30.74 -10.89
C ASN A 6 -24.16 30.03 -9.54
N ALA A 7 -25.25 29.82 -8.79
CA ALA A 7 -25.22 29.13 -7.51
C ALA A 7 -25.33 27.60 -7.65
N PHE A 8 -25.94 27.13 -8.73
CA PHE A 8 -26.18 25.69 -8.97
C PHE A 8 -24.95 24.95 -9.51
N THR A 9 -24.05 25.63 -10.23
CA THR A 9 -22.83 25.03 -10.78
C THR A 9 -21.72 24.87 -9.75
N VAL A 10 -21.65 25.75 -8.74
CA VAL A 10 -20.62 25.71 -7.69
C VAL A 10 -20.88 24.59 -6.68
N THR A 11 -22.15 24.24 -6.45
CA THR A 11 -22.51 23.17 -5.51
C THR A 11 -22.27 21.77 -6.07
N ASP A 12 -22.38 21.58 -7.39
CA ASP A 12 -22.16 20.28 -8.05
C ASP A 12 -20.65 19.94 -8.11
N ASP A 13 -19.79 20.93 -8.39
CA ASP A 13 -18.32 20.77 -8.48
C ASP A 13 -17.69 20.44 -7.12
N ILE A 14 -18.20 21.03 -6.03
CA ILE A 14 -17.71 20.76 -4.66
C ILE A 14 -18.14 19.35 -4.19
N TYR A 15 -19.33 18.90 -4.59
CA TYR A 15 -19.84 17.57 -4.24
C TYR A 15 -19.04 16.47 -4.96
N ASP A 16 -18.64 16.71 -6.21
CA ASP A 16 -17.80 15.76 -6.97
C ASP A 16 -16.39 15.65 -6.38
N ASP A 17 -15.77 16.78 -6.01
CA ASP A 17 -14.47 16.79 -5.35
C ASP A 17 -14.49 16.07 -4.00
N GLU A 18 -15.48 16.34 -3.13
CA GLU A 18 -15.59 15.68 -1.82
C GLU A 18 -15.83 14.16 -1.98
N GLN A 19 -16.64 13.75 -2.95
CA GLN A 19 -16.87 12.34 -3.25
C GLN A 19 -15.60 11.64 -3.72
N ILE A 20 -14.80 12.28 -4.58
CA ILE A 20 -13.51 11.74 -5.04
C ILE A 20 -12.57 11.46 -3.85
N TRP A 21 -12.47 12.40 -2.90
CA TRP A 21 -11.62 12.22 -1.72
C TRP A 21 -12.16 11.16 -0.75
N ASN A 22 -13.48 11.05 -0.60
CA ASN A 22 -14.12 10.03 0.22
C ASN A 22 -13.96 8.61 -0.37
N ASP A 23 -14.08 8.48 -1.70
CA ASP A 23 -13.85 7.23 -2.41
C ASP A 23 -12.38 6.81 -2.31
N LEU A 24 -11.46 7.79 -2.45
CA LEU A 24 -10.04 7.58 -2.28
C LEU A 24 -9.69 7.15 -0.86
N PHE A 25 -10.28 7.80 0.16
CA PHE A 25 -10.14 7.41 1.56
C PHE A 25 -10.61 5.98 1.79
N THR A 26 -11.83 5.66 1.36
CA THR A 26 -12.42 4.32 1.57
C THR A 26 -11.57 3.23 0.92
N TRP A 27 -11.13 3.46 -0.31
CA TRP A 27 -10.25 2.53 -1.02
C TRP A 27 -8.89 2.38 -0.33
N LEU A 28 -8.25 3.50 0.02
CA LEU A 28 -6.91 3.50 0.61
C LEU A 28 -6.92 2.89 2.02
N LEU A 29 -7.94 3.19 2.83
CA LEU A 29 -8.11 2.62 4.16
C LEU A 29 -8.16 1.10 4.10
N ALA A 30 -8.98 0.53 3.22
CA ALA A 30 -9.07 -0.93 3.07
C ALA A 30 -7.73 -1.56 2.64
N VAL A 31 -6.92 -0.86 1.86
CA VAL A 31 -5.56 -1.29 1.48
C VAL A 31 -4.61 -1.23 2.67
N VAL A 32 -4.62 -0.13 3.42
CA VAL A 32 -3.74 0.09 4.58
C VAL A 32 -4.08 -0.84 5.74
N GLU A 33 -5.36 -1.08 6.04
CA GLU A 33 -5.81 -2.02 7.06
C GLU A 33 -5.22 -3.42 6.84
N LYS A 34 -5.17 -3.87 5.59
CA LYS A 34 -4.51 -5.13 5.24
C LYS A 34 -3.03 -5.08 5.56
N TRP A 35 -2.31 -4.01 5.18
CA TRP A 35 -0.88 -3.90 5.48
C TRP A 35 -0.61 -3.94 6.99
N VAL A 36 -1.38 -3.18 7.78
CA VAL A 36 -1.27 -3.14 9.23
C VAL A 36 -1.56 -4.51 9.85
N SER A 37 -2.58 -5.23 9.36
CA SER A 37 -2.91 -6.58 9.83
C SER A 37 -1.77 -7.59 9.63
N TYR A 38 -0.95 -7.41 8.60
CA TYR A 38 0.18 -8.29 8.27
C TYR A 38 1.54 -7.76 8.73
N ALA A 39 1.62 -6.55 9.30
CA ALA A 39 2.89 -5.88 9.61
C ALA A 39 3.69 -6.52 10.75
N ASP A 40 3.00 -7.26 11.63
CA ASP A 40 3.55 -7.95 12.80
C ASP A 40 4.36 -7.03 13.73
N VAL A 41 3.80 -5.85 14.02
CA VAL A 41 4.37 -4.86 14.95
C VAL A 41 3.65 -4.97 16.28
N SER A 42 4.38 -5.37 17.34
CA SER A 42 3.77 -5.71 18.63
C SER A 42 2.98 -4.56 19.26
N CYS A 43 3.50 -3.33 19.19
CA CYS A 43 2.83 -2.16 19.76
C CYS A 43 1.58 -1.71 18.98
N TRP A 44 1.35 -2.22 17.76
CA TRP A 44 0.13 -1.92 16.99
C TRP A 44 -1.03 -2.86 17.33
N ARG A 45 -0.77 -3.89 18.13
CA ARG A 45 -1.80 -4.89 18.49
C ARG A 45 -2.86 -4.25 19.38
N GLY A 46 -4.12 -4.29 18.94
CA GLY A 46 -5.25 -3.66 19.61
C GLY A 46 -5.49 -2.21 19.16
N GLN A 47 -4.61 -1.65 18.32
CA GLN A 47 -4.72 -0.29 17.77
C GLN A 47 -4.64 -0.29 16.23
N GLN A 48 -4.92 -1.43 15.60
CA GLN A 48 -4.71 -1.58 14.16
C GLN A 48 -5.59 -0.64 13.36
N LYS A 49 -6.81 -0.36 13.85
CA LYS A 49 -7.75 0.53 13.17
C LYS A 49 -7.22 1.97 13.20
N GLU A 50 -6.84 2.45 14.37
CA GLU A 50 -6.31 3.79 14.60
C GLU A 50 -5.04 3.99 13.77
N VAL A 51 -4.10 3.04 13.81
CA VAL A 51 -2.87 3.10 12.99
C VAL A 51 -3.20 3.14 11.50
N SER A 52 -4.21 2.39 11.05
CA SER A 52 -4.60 2.38 9.64
C SER A 52 -5.23 3.70 9.20
N GLU A 53 -6.10 4.27 10.03
CA GLU A 53 -6.70 5.58 9.80
C GLU A 53 -5.63 6.68 9.76
N ASP A 54 -4.70 6.68 10.71
CA ASP A 54 -3.62 7.66 10.83
C ASP A 54 -2.72 7.66 9.57
N ILE A 55 -2.32 6.47 9.11
CA ILE A 55 -1.55 6.29 7.87
C ILE A 55 -2.35 6.77 6.65
N THR A 56 -3.65 6.46 6.59
CA THR A 56 -4.51 6.81 5.47
C THR A 56 -4.73 8.32 5.39
N GLN A 57 -5.03 8.96 6.52
CA GLN A 57 -5.24 10.40 6.62
C GLN A 57 -3.98 11.19 6.24
N GLU A 58 -2.82 10.78 6.77
CA GLU A 58 -1.54 11.43 6.43
C GLU A 58 -1.22 11.27 4.93
N ALA A 59 -1.50 10.11 4.35
CA ALA A 59 -1.30 9.88 2.93
C ALA A 59 -2.22 10.74 2.05
N LEU A 60 -3.50 10.88 2.43
CA LEU A 60 -4.43 11.77 1.74
C LEU A 60 -4.02 13.23 1.85
N LEU A 61 -3.64 13.69 3.04
CA LEU A 61 -3.21 15.06 3.27
C LEU A 61 -2.00 15.41 2.38
N ARG A 62 -1.03 14.51 2.29
CA ARG A 62 0.13 14.67 1.40
C ARG A 62 -0.24 14.60 -0.07
N THR A 63 -1.18 13.74 -0.44
CA THR A 63 -1.70 13.65 -1.82
C THR A 63 -2.36 14.96 -2.22
N PHE A 64 -3.22 15.52 -1.37
CA PHE A 64 -3.87 16.80 -1.57
C PHE A 64 -2.87 17.96 -1.68
N ARG A 65 -1.86 18.01 -0.80
CA ARG A 65 -0.79 19.01 -0.92
C ARG A 65 -0.01 18.84 -2.23
N TYR A 66 0.22 17.62 -2.68
CA TYR A 66 0.88 17.36 -3.96
C TYR A 66 0.03 17.85 -5.14
N THR A 67 -1.28 17.57 -5.17
CA THR A 67 -2.18 18.02 -6.24
C THR A 67 -2.25 19.54 -6.30
N GLN A 68 -2.29 20.22 -5.15
CA GLN A 68 -2.20 21.69 -5.09
C GLN A 68 -0.90 22.25 -5.66
N ARG A 69 0.23 21.57 -5.43
CA ARG A 69 1.52 21.99 -6.00
C ARG A 69 1.60 21.71 -7.49
N ALA A 70 0.99 20.61 -7.94
CA ALA A 70 0.91 20.25 -9.35
C ALA A 70 0.05 21.26 -10.13
N SER A 71 -1.09 21.69 -9.57
CA SER A 71 -1.94 22.72 -10.20
C SER A 71 -1.27 24.09 -10.30
N ARG A 72 -0.31 24.38 -9.40
CA ARG A 72 0.56 25.56 -9.47
C ARG A 72 1.76 25.40 -10.40
N GLY A 73 1.97 24.21 -10.98
CA GLY A 73 3.10 23.91 -11.85
C GLY A 73 4.43 23.70 -11.13
N GLU A 74 4.44 23.50 -9.81
CA GLU A 74 5.67 23.29 -9.02
C GLU A 74 6.21 21.86 -9.11
N VAL A 75 5.33 20.90 -9.41
CA VAL A 75 5.64 19.46 -9.53
C VAL A 75 4.93 18.86 -10.73
N GLN A 76 5.29 17.63 -11.10
CA GLN A 76 4.65 16.98 -12.24
C GLN A 76 3.15 16.76 -12.02
N PRO A 77 2.33 16.82 -13.09
CA PRO A 77 0.91 16.52 -13.02
C PRO A 77 0.65 15.11 -12.49
N VAL A 78 -0.41 14.98 -11.70
CA VAL A 78 -0.83 13.69 -11.14
C VAL A 78 -1.53 12.87 -12.21
N VAL A 79 -0.98 11.69 -12.52
CA VAL A 79 -1.56 10.76 -13.50
C VAL A 79 -2.72 9.95 -12.89
N SER A 80 -2.58 9.52 -11.63
CA SER A 80 -3.66 8.87 -10.87
C SER A 80 -3.55 9.22 -9.39
N LEU A 81 -4.64 9.67 -8.79
CA LEU A 81 -4.73 9.94 -7.35
C LEU A 81 -4.55 8.68 -6.52
N LYS A 82 -5.07 7.54 -7.00
CA LYS A 82 -4.95 6.23 -6.34
C LYS A 82 -3.51 5.75 -6.32
N SER A 83 -2.79 5.86 -7.43
CA SER A 83 -1.39 5.44 -7.50
C SER A 83 -0.50 6.33 -6.61
N LEU A 84 -0.68 7.65 -6.67
CA LEU A 84 0.07 8.60 -5.85
C LEU A 84 -0.18 8.39 -4.36
N SER A 85 -1.45 8.33 -3.93
CA SER A 85 -1.80 8.18 -2.52
C SER A 85 -1.31 6.85 -1.95
N LYS A 86 -1.38 5.77 -2.74
CA LYS A 86 -0.84 4.46 -2.37
C LYS A 86 0.66 4.49 -2.19
N VAL A 87 1.42 5.16 -3.08
CA VAL A 87 2.88 5.30 -2.93
C VAL A 87 3.22 6.07 -1.66
N ILE A 88 2.54 7.19 -1.42
CA ILE A 88 2.74 8.00 -0.21
C ILE A 88 2.42 7.17 1.04
N ALA A 89 1.29 6.46 1.06
CA ALA A 89 0.89 5.60 2.15
C ALA A 89 1.90 4.47 2.39
N GLN A 90 2.42 3.83 1.33
CA GLN A 90 3.44 2.78 1.45
C GLN A 90 4.71 3.31 2.11
N ASN A 91 5.18 4.48 1.69
CA ASN A 91 6.38 5.09 2.27
C ASN A 91 6.15 5.43 3.74
N TYR A 92 5.03 6.08 4.07
CA TYR A 92 4.70 6.42 5.44
C TYR A 92 4.52 5.17 6.33
N PHE A 93 3.82 4.14 5.84
CA PHE A 93 3.69 2.84 6.52
C PHE A 93 5.05 2.20 6.79
N ARG A 94 5.96 2.17 5.81
CA ARG A 94 7.31 1.59 5.96
C ARG A 94 8.13 2.36 7.00
N ASP A 95 8.06 3.68 6.96
CA ASP A 95 8.78 4.56 7.91
C ASP A 95 8.27 4.35 9.33
N ARG A 96 6.94 4.36 9.51
CA ARG A 96 6.31 4.14 10.81
C ARG A 96 6.59 2.74 11.33
N ARG A 97 6.45 1.71 10.48
CA ARG A 97 6.77 0.33 10.82
C ARG A 97 8.22 0.19 11.29
N ARG A 98 9.17 0.80 10.57
CA ARG A 98 10.59 0.80 10.98
C ARG A 98 10.74 1.41 12.36
N LYS A 99 10.26 2.64 12.57
CA LYS A 99 10.34 3.35 13.86
C LYS A 99 9.76 2.53 15.00
N ASP A 100 8.55 2.03 14.84
CA ASP A 100 7.80 1.36 15.91
C ASP A 100 8.30 -0.07 16.19
N GLN A 101 8.93 -0.72 15.22
CA GLN A 101 9.63 -2.00 15.46
C GLN A 101 10.82 -1.85 16.41
N TYR A 102 11.51 -0.72 16.40
CA TYR A 102 12.65 -0.47 17.30
C TYR A 102 12.23 -0.04 18.70
N LEU A 103 11.02 0.51 18.87
CA LEU A 103 10.49 0.92 20.19
C LEU A 103 10.22 -0.26 21.14
N VAL A 104 10.15 -1.50 20.61
CA VAL A 104 9.86 -2.72 21.40
C VAL A 104 11.13 -3.43 21.91
N ARG A 105 12.33 -2.83 21.75
CA ARG A 105 13.55 -3.30 22.44
C ARG A 105 14.03 -2.36 23.55
N PRO A 106 13.41 -2.37 24.73
CA PRO A 106 14.15 -2.31 25.98
C PRO A 106 14.30 -3.74 26.52
N PHE A 107 15.45 -4.08 27.11
CA PHE A 107 15.78 -5.38 27.72
C PHE A 107 16.35 -6.48 26.81
N GLN A 108 17.42 -6.21 26.05
CA GLN A 108 18.50 -7.19 25.93
C GLN A 108 19.85 -6.46 25.93
N ASN A 109 20.55 -6.63 27.06
CA ASN A 109 21.96 -6.40 27.37
C ASN A 109 22.42 -4.98 27.75
N ASP A 110 22.71 -4.86 29.05
CA ASP A 110 23.83 -4.11 29.62
C ASP A 110 25.10 -4.26 28.76
N ASP A 111 25.92 -3.21 28.80
CA ASP A 111 27.28 -3.10 28.26
C ASP A 111 27.45 -3.11 26.73
N SER A 112 27.36 -1.91 26.13
CA SER A 112 28.39 -1.40 25.20
C SER A 112 28.09 0.03 24.75
N ASP A 113 28.99 0.94 25.15
CA ASP A 113 29.33 2.23 24.54
C ASP A 113 28.20 3.03 23.87
N GLN A 114 27.58 3.91 24.67
CA GLN A 114 26.83 5.05 24.15
C GLN A 114 27.78 6.05 23.48
N LEU A 115 28.00 5.89 22.18
CA LEU A 115 28.42 7.01 21.34
C LEU A 115 27.18 7.87 21.03
N PRO A 116 27.26 9.20 21.18
CA PRO A 116 26.15 10.08 20.82
C PRO A 116 26.00 10.09 19.30
N PHE A 117 25.07 9.26 18.79
CA PHE A 117 24.67 9.28 17.40
C PHE A 117 24.03 10.64 17.10
N THR A 118 24.81 11.51 16.46
CA THR A 118 24.31 12.74 15.87
C THR A 118 23.57 12.32 14.60
N THR A 119 22.25 12.16 14.66
CA THR A 119 21.43 11.85 13.48
C THR A 119 21.35 13.09 12.58
N CYS A 120 22.39 13.32 11.79
CA CYS A 120 22.22 14.00 10.52
C CYS A 120 21.66 12.95 9.55
N ASP A 121 20.34 12.99 9.33
CA ASP A 121 19.57 12.19 8.37
C ASP A 121 20.02 12.46 6.92
N MET A 122 21.28 12.17 6.60
CA MET A 122 21.72 12.04 5.22
C MET A 122 21.43 10.60 4.81
N VAL A 123 20.25 10.38 4.23
CA VAL A 123 19.87 9.10 3.63
C VAL A 123 20.89 8.80 2.52
N ASP A 124 21.74 7.80 2.75
CA ASP A 124 22.79 7.40 1.81
C ASP A 124 22.17 6.96 0.46
N PRO A 125 22.45 7.66 -0.65
CA PRO A 125 21.95 7.28 -1.98
C PRO A 125 22.33 5.85 -2.39
N ALA A 126 23.48 5.34 -1.93
CA ALA A 126 23.89 3.97 -2.19
C ALA A 126 22.98 2.96 -1.49
N GLN A 127 22.58 3.25 -0.24
CA GLN A 127 21.61 2.44 0.49
C GLN A 127 20.24 2.45 -0.19
N ILE A 128 19.77 3.61 -0.68
CA ILE A 128 18.53 3.71 -1.45
C ILE A 128 18.60 2.82 -2.70
N ALA A 129 19.68 2.90 -3.47
CA ALA A 129 19.87 2.10 -4.67
C ALA A 129 19.89 0.59 -4.37
N LEU A 130 20.57 0.19 -3.29
CA LEU A 130 20.61 -1.19 -2.81
C LEU A 130 19.20 -1.68 -2.42
N ASP A 131 18.46 -0.89 -1.65
CA ASP A 131 17.10 -1.21 -1.22
C ASP A 131 16.16 -1.37 -2.42
N HIS A 132 16.30 -0.52 -3.43
CA HIS A 132 15.56 -0.64 -4.69
C HIS A 132 15.91 -1.94 -5.44
N LEU A 133 17.19 -2.29 -5.54
CA LEU A 133 17.63 -3.52 -6.20
C LEU A 133 17.10 -4.78 -5.48
N ILE A 134 17.19 -4.79 -4.15
CA ILE A 134 16.65 -5.86 -3.31
C ILE A 134 15.13 -5.96 -3.51
N PHE A 135 14.42 -4.83 -3.49
CA PHE A 135 12.99 -4.79 -3.73
C PHE A 135 12.62 -5.37 -5.10
N CYS A 136 13.29 -4.93 -6.18
CA CYS A 136 13.04 -5.43 -7.52
C CYS A 136 13.25 -6.94 -7.62
N THR A 137 14.36 -7.42 -7.07
CA THR A 137 14.69 -8.85 -7.05
C THR A 137 13.65 -9.65 -6.27
N ALA A 138 13.23 -9.16 -5.10
CA ALA A 138 12.20 -9.79 -4.29
C ALA A 138 10.85 -9.89 -5.02
N ILE A 139 10.44 -8.85 -5.76
CA ILE A 139 9.21 -8.87 -6.56
C ILE A 139 9.27 -9.91 -7.68
N VAL A 140 10.39 -9.99 -8.41
CA VAL A 140 10.58 -11.00 -9.46
C VAL A 140 10.56 -12.42 -8.88
N MET A 141 11.24 -12.66 -7.77
CA MET A 141 11.20 -13.96 -7.08
C MET A 141 9.80 -14.30 -6.58
N ALA A 142 9.07 -13.31 -6.05
CA ALA A 142 7.69 -13.49 -5.60
C ALA A 142 6.78 -13.90 -6.77
N ALA A 143 6.85 -13.23 -7.91
CA ALA A 143 6.05 -13.57 -9.09
C ALA A 143 6.29 -15.03 -9.55
N ARG A 144 7.56 -15.44 -9.64
CA ARG A 144 7.97 -16.84 -9.94
C ARG A 144 7.43 -17.83 -8.92
N ALA A 145 7.49 -17.50 -7.63
CA ALA A 145 6.98 -18.35 -6.58
C ALA A 145 5.46 -18.52 -6.69
N VAL A 146 4.73 -17.42 -6.90
CA VAL A 146 3.27 -17.42 -7.05
C VAL A 146 2.82 -18.26 -8.25
N ALA A 147 3.54 -18.20 -9.38
CA ALA A 147 3.24 -19.01 -10.55
C ALA A 147 3.19 -20.52 -10.24
N ARG A 148 4.02 -20.97 -9.30
CA ARG A 148 4.14 -22.37 -8.85
C ARG A 148 3.18 -22.76 -7.71
N PHE A 149 2.35 -21.84 -7.22
CA PHE A 149 1.41 -22.17 -6.15
C PHE A 149 0.26 -23.07 -6.64
N PRO A 150 -0.32 -23.90 -5.76
CA PRO A 150 -1.54 -24.64 -6.04
C PRO A 150 -2.65 -23.70 -6.50
N ARG A 151 -3.45 -24.16 -7.47
CA ARG A 151 -4.43 -23.35 -8.20
C ARG A 151 -5.30 -22.47 -7.30
N GLN A 152 -5.85 -23.03 -6.21
CA GLN A 152 -6.73 -22.29 -5.29
C GLN A 152 -6.00 -21.20 -4.50
N GLN A 153 -4.77 -21.48 -4.03
CA GLN A 153 -3.95 -20.51 -3.30
C GLN A 153 -3.47 -19.39 -4.23
N ARG A 154 -3.04 -19.77 -5.43
CA ARG A 154 -2.65 -18.82 -6.49
C ARG A 154 -3.81 -17.90 -6.85
N ALA A 155 -4.98 -18.46 -7.13
CA ALA A 155 -6.17 -17.69 -7.50
C ALA A 155 -6.61 -16.74 -6.39
N ALA A 156 -6.64 -17.20 -5.13
CA ALA A 156 -6.99 -16.34 -4.00
C ALA A 156 -6.01 -15.17 -3.85
N LEU A 157 -4.70 -15.44 -3.95
CA LEU A 157 -3.68 -14.40 -3.86
C LEU A 157 -3.73 -13.41 -5.03
N LEU A 158 -3.89 -13.90 -6.27
CA LEU A 158 -3.97 -13.02 -7.44
C LEU A 158 -5.25 -12.18 -7.44
N MET A 159 -6.37 -12.72 -6.98
CA MET A 159 -7.60 -11.95 -6.80
C MET A 159 -7.43 -10.86 -5.75
N ASP A 160 -6.77 -11.17 -4.63
CA ASP A 160 -6.47 -10.18 -3.59
C ASP A 160 -5.59 -9.05 -4.15
N LEU A 161 -4.50 -9.41 -4.84
CA LEU A 161 -3.59 -8.46 -5.46
C LEU A 161 -4.28 -7.61 -6.53
N ALA A 162 -5.09 -8.21 -7.39
CA ALA A 162 -5.83 -7.50 -8.45
C ALA A 162 -6.84 -6.50 -7.88
N ASN A 163 -7.51 -6.84 -6.77
CA ASN A 163 -8.45 -5.94 -6.11
C ASN A 163 -7.77 -4.77 -5.38
N MET A 164 -6.48 -4.90 -5.08
CA MET A 164 -5.66 -3.82 -4.52
C MET A 164 -4.89 -3.02 -5.58
N SER A 165 -4.86 -3.50 -6.83
CA SER A 165 -4.17 -2.83 -7.94
C SER A 165 -5.00 -1.69 -8.51
N ASP A 166 -4.29 -0.63 -8.86
CA ASP A 166 -4.81 0.46 -9.69
C ASP A 166 -4.39 0.17 -11.13
N PHE A 167 -5.33 -0.31 -11.95
CA PHE A 167 -5.06 -0.66 -13.36
C PHE A 167 -5.20 0.54 -14.30
N ASP A 168 -5.62 1.70 -13.80
CA ASP A 168 -5.69 2.94 -14.58
C ASP A 168 -4.31 3.63 -14.66
N ALA A 169 -3.35 3.15 -13.86
CA ALA A 169 -1.96 3.60 -13.86
C ALA A 169 -1.05 2.71 -14.74
N PRO A 170 0.17 3.18 -15.09
CA PRO A 170 1.15 2.34 -15.76
C PRO A 170 1.45 1.04 -15.00
N PRO A 171 1.69 -0.09 -15.71
CA PRO A 171 1.84 -1.39 -15.07
C PRO A 171 2.96 -1.42 -14.05
N THR A 172 2.64 -1.90 -12.84
CA THR A 172 3.61 -2.01 -11.76
C THR A 172 4.67 -3.09 -12.05
N LEU A 173 5.82 -3.03 -11.37
CA LEU A 173 6.86 -4.08 -11.49
C LEU A 173 6.30 -5.48 -11.17
N LEU A 174 5.35 -5.57 -10.23
CA LEU A 174 4.67 -6.81 -9.91
C LEU A 174 3.85 -7.33 -11.11
N GLU A 175 3.08 -6.47 -11.76
CA GLU A 175 2.29 -6.84 -12.95
C GLU A 175 3.17 -7.26 -14.12
N GLN A 176 4.27 -6.57 -14.35
CA GLN A 176 5.26 -6.92 -15.38
C GLN A 176 5.92 -8.27 -15.08
N SER A 177 6.29 -8.51 -13.81
CA SER A 177 6.91 -9.76 -13.38
C SER A 177 5.94 -10.94 -13.48
N LEU A 178 4.67 -10.75 -13.11
CA LEU A 178 3.63 -11.77 -13.26
C LEU A 178 3.33 -12.06 -14.73
N SER A 179 3.33 -11.02 -15.59
CA SER A 179 3.09 -11.18 -17.03
C SER A 179 4.19 -12.01 -17.70
N THR A 180 5.44 -11.86 -17.25
CA THR A 180 6.57 -12.71 -17.70
C THR A 180 6.35 -14.19 -17.38
N GLU A 181 5.65 -14.47 -16.28
CA GLU A 181 5.27 -15.84 -15.87
C GLU A 181 3.93 -16.30 -16.49
N GLY A 182 3.39 -15.56 -17.47
CA GLY A 182 2.14 -15.87 -18.16
C GLY A 182 0.87 -15.55 -17.36
N ILE A 183 0.98 -14.74 -16.31
CA ILE A 183 -0.13 -14.37 -15.42
C ILE A 183 -0.53 -12.92 -15.68
N ARG A 184 -1.74 -12.72 -16.23
CA ARG A 184 -2.35 -11.41 -16.38
C ARG A 184 -3.14 -11.06 -15.13
N LEU A 185 -2.61 -10.16 -14.29
CA LEU A 185 -3.24 -9.84 -13.01
C LEU A 185 -4.66 -9.27 -13.16
N HIS A 186 -4.92 -8.52 -14.22
CA HIS A 186 -6.24 -7.95 -14.51
C HIS A 186 -7.35 -9.02 -14.64
N ASP A 187 -7.03 -10.22 -15.14
CA ASP A 187 -7.99 -11.31 -15.32
C ASP A 187 -8.52 -11.86 -13.97
N TYR A 188 -7.87 -11.49 -12.86
CA TYR A 188 -8.25 -11.88 -11.50
C TYR A 188 -9.01 -10.79 -10.75
N LYS A 189 -9.27 -9.63 -11.37
CA LYS A 189 -10.09 -8.57 -10.76
C LYS A 189 -11.54 -9.03 -10.68
N CYS A 190 -11.96 -9.43 -9.48
CA CYS A 190 -13.29 -9.97 -9.23
C CYS A 190 -13.80 -9.52 -7.86
N PRO A 191 -15.10 -9.25 -7.70
CA PRO A 191 -15.68 -8.97 -6.40
C PRO A 191 -15.48 -10.18 -5.47
N LEU A 192 -15.32 -9.89 -4.18
CA LEU A 192 -15.23 -10.92 -3.15
C LEU A 192 -16.52 -11.78 -3.12
N PRO A 193 -16.42 -13.08 -2.80
CA PRO A 193 -17.59 -13.93 -2.68
C PRO A 193 -18.62 -13.36 -1.69
N ALA A 194 -19.88 -13.26 -2.14
CA ALA A 194 -20.99 -12.78 -1.33
C ALA A 194 -21.35 -13.76 -0.19
N GLU A 195 -21.21 -15.06 -0.45
CA GLU A 195 -21.53 -16.11 0.51
C GLU A 195 -20.47 -16.25 1.62
N PRO A 196 -20.88 -16.29 2.90
CA PRO A 196 -19.95 -16.41 4.03
C PRO A 196 -19.04 -17.65 3.96
N ALA A 197 -19.56 -18.80 3.52
CA ALA A 197 -18.80 -20.04 3.43
C ALA A 197 -17.69 -19.96 2.37
N LEU A 198 -17.98 -19.38 1.20
CA LEU A 198 -17.00 -19.16 0.14
C LEU A 198 -15.97 -18.12 0.55
N ARG A 199 -16.39 -17.07 1.27
CA ARG A 199 -15.49 -16.06 1.83
C ARG A 199 -14.51 -16.67 2.86
N GLY A 200 -15.00 -17.56 3.72
CA GLY A 200 -14.15 -18.29 4.67
C GLY A 200 -13.10 -19.15 3.97
N ARG A 201 -13.50 -19.89 2.93
CA ARG A 201 -12.56 -20.69 2.10
C ARG A 201 -11.53 -19.81 1.39
N TYR A 202 -11.97 -18.71 0.79
CA TYR A 202 -11.09 -17.73 0.16
C TYR A 202 -10.06 -17.19 1.17
N ALA A 203 -10.50 -16.75 2.35
CA ALA A 203 -9.62 -16.22 3.39
C ALA A 203 -8.60 -17.26 3.88
N ALA A 204 -9.02 -18.52 4.01
CA ALA A 204 -8.12 -19.62 4.36
C ALA A 204 -7.05 -19.85 3.28
N HIS A 205 -7.44 -19.90 2.00
CA HIS A 205 -6.50 -20.04 0.88
C HIS A 205 -5.55 -18.85 0.79
N LEU A 206 -6.04 -17.63 0.98
CA LEU A 206 -5.25 -16.40 0.97
C LEU A 206 -4.23 -16.39 2.11
N CYS A 207 -4.64 -16.71 3.33
CA CYS A 207 -3.76 -16.78 4.49
C CYS A 207 -2.64 -17.80 4.29
N ILE A 208 -2.97 -18.99 3.74
CA ILE A 208 -1.96 -20.00 3.42
C ILE A 208 -1.03 -19.52 2.31
N ALA A 209 -1.56 -18.86 1.28
CA ALA A 209 -0.77 -18.32 0.16
C ALA A 209 0.24 -17.29 0.64
N TYR A 210 -0.16 -16.30 1.47
CA TYR A 210 0.75 -15.31 2.02
C TYR A 210 1.82 -15.94 2.93
N LYS A 211 1.44 -16.88 3.80
CA LYS A 211 2.41 -17.62 4.64
C LYS A 211 3.43 -18.37 3.79
N ARG A 212 2.98 -18.99 2.69
CA ARG A 212 3.85 -19.70 1.76
C ARG A 212 4.77 -18.74 1.00
N LEU A 213 4.24 -17.59 0.57
CA LEU A 213 5.02 -16.56 -0.12
C LEU A 213 6.12 -16.00 0.77
N ARG A 214 5.79 -15.67 2.02
CA ARG A 214 6.77 -15.22 3.02
C ARG A 214 7.93 -16.20 3.16
N LYS A 215 7.65 -17.51 3.27
CA LYS A 215 8.67 -18.56 3.35
C LYS A 215 9.52 -18.73 2.08
N LYS A 216 9.02 -18.31 0.91
CA LYS A 216 9.72 -18.44 -0.38
C LYS A 216 10.56 -17.22 -0.72
N VAL A 217 10.27 -16.07 -0.12
CA VAL A 217 10.92 -14.78 -0.41
C VAL A 217 11.84 -14.33 0.73
N GLN A 218 11.70 -14.86 1.95
CA GLN A 218 12.74 -14.73 2.98
C GLN A 218 13.98 -15.55 2.56
N VAL A 219 15.03 -14.83 2.17
CA VAL A 219 16.42 -15.33 2.12
C VAL A 219 17.00 -15.30 3.52
#